data_AF-A0A377TE25-F1
#
_entry.id   AF-A0A377TE25-F1
#
_cell.length_a   1.000
_cell.length_b   1.000
_cell.length_c   1.000
_cell.angle_alpha   90.00
_cell.angle_beta   90.00
_cell.angle_gamma   90.00
#
_symmetry.space_group_name_H-M   'P 1'
#
loop_
_entity.id
_entity.type
_entity.pdbx_description
1 polymer ?
#
loop_
_entity_poly.entity_id
_entity_poly.type
_entity_poly.pdbx_seq_one_letter_code
_entity_poly.pdbx_strand_id
1 'polypeptide(L)'
;MTTAIWELTGWYCQGALHYIDSTRGIRSEISSQFYQAYGKTYIHPSERYIAVPWWDSTAFTVSKDYGKTWKTASFAMNSHSLEPGRGNRPTRENNLSFTVVNDQGFLLTRQGNLYMSSKPFDDPRVMPGGPGIDYVDDDGDPHHLKYGSAGPGWGLQYIAIKAIGGLTAEYFSNWQELPTTIPEVKNYKGWSRMQCDPSKGLR
;
A
#
# COMPACT_ATOMS: atom_id res chain seq x y z
N MET A 1 11.97 11.64 -19.19
CA MET A 1 12.52 10.34 -18.76
C MET A 1 12.38 10.29 -17.26
N THR A 2 11.68 9.30 -16.70
CA THR A 2 11.56 9.16 -15.24
C THR A 2 12.94 8.80 -14.70
N THR A 3 13.50 9.64 -13.83
CA THR A 3 14.85 9.48 -13.27
C THR A 3 14.88 8.66 -12.00
N ALA A 4 13.70 8.25 -11.52
CA ALA A 4 13.56 7.57 -10.26
C ALA A 4 13.70 6.04 -10.47
N ILE A 5 14.55 5.41 -9.68
CA ILE A 5 14.96 4.01 -9.81
C ILE A 5 14.99 3.30 -8.45
N TRP A 6 14.85 1.98 -8.51
CA TRP A 6 15.01 1.08 -7.38
C TRP A 6 16.35 0.35 -7.50
N GLU A 7 17.23 0.57 -6.53
CA GLU A 7 18.53 -0.10 -6.47
C GLU A 7 18.49 -1.20 -5.42
N LEU A 8 18.49 -2.45 -5.88
CA LEU A 8 18.57 -3.64 -5.02
C LEU A 8 19.99 -4.19 -5.05
N THR A 9 20.70 -4.06 -3.94
CA THR A 9 22.08 -4.55 -3.80
C THR A 9 22.10 -5.79 -2.92
N GLY A 10 22.47 -6.94 -3.50
CA GLY A 10 22.59 -8.20 -2.78
C GLY A 10 22.66 -9.42 -3.70
N TRP A 11 22.27 -10.58 -3.18
CA TRP A 11 22.41 -11.88 -3.84
C TRP A 11 21.03 -12.47 -4.15
N TYR A 12 20.84 -13.09 -5.32
CA TYR A 12 19.57 -13.77 -5.69
C TYR A 12 18.31 -12.93 -5.49
N CYS A 13 18.34 -11.64 -5.86
CA CYS A 13 17.22 -10.71 -5.66
C CYS A 13 16.84 -10.46 -4.20
N GLN A 14 17.81 -10.62 -3.29
CA GLN A 14 17.66 -10.34 -1.88
C GLN A 14 18.80 -9.46 -1.39
N GLY A 15 18.48 -8.38 -0.67
CA GLY A 15 19.52 -7.51 -0.12
C GLY A 15 19.02 -6.16 0.39
N ALA A 16 19.89 -5.16 0.28
CA ALA A 16 19.56 -3.78 0.63
C ALA A 16 18.76 -3.13 -0.52
N LEU A 17 17.67 -2.44 -0.18
CA LEU A 17 16.85 -1.71 -1.15
C LEU A 17 17.00 -0.21 -0.92
N HIS A 18 17.37 0.50 -1.98
CA HIS A 18 17.41 1.96 -2.01
C HIS A 18 16.45 2.50 -3.06
N TYR A 19 15.85 3.64 -2.74
CA TYR A 19 15.12 4.47 -3.67
C TYR A 19 15.96 5.68 -4.04
N ILE A 20 16.09 5.96 -5.33
CA ILE A 20 16.90 7.06 -5.84
C ILE A 20 16.03 7.83 -6.83
N ASP A 21 15.83 9.14 -6.61
CA ASP A 21 15.28 10.06 -7.61
C ASP A 21 16.26 11.22 -7.82
N SER A 22 17.01 11.15 -8.92
CA SER A 22 18.02 12.15 -9.26
C SER A 22 17.43 13.52 -9.59
N THR A 23 16.19 13.59 -10.11
CA THR A 23 15.54 14.88 -10.42
C THR A 23 15.19 15.62 -9.14
N ARG A 24 14.80 14.88 -8.09
CA ARG A 24 14.44 15.45 -6.78
C ARG A 24 15.61 15.47 -5.79
N GLY A 25 16.76 14.91 -6.15
CA GLY A 25 17.92 14.79 -5.26
C GLY A 25 17.66 13.88 -4.06
N ILE A 26 16.83 12.84 -4.22
CA ILE A 26 16.44 11.93 -3.14
C ILE A 26 17.25 10.64 -3.25
N ARG A 27 17.82 10.21 -2.12
CA ARG A 27 18.34 8.85 -1.93
C ARG A 27 17.90 8.36 -0.54
N SER A 28 17.11 7.30 -0.52
CA SER A 28 16.52 6.77 0.70
C SER A 28 16.82 5.28 0.81
N GLU A 29 17.37 4.85 1.95
CA GLU A 29 17.47 3.44 2.31
C GLU A 29 16.10 2.97 2.82
N ILE A 30 15.53 1.98 2.16
CA ILE A 30 14.22 1.42 2.49
C ILE A 30 14.36 0.15 3.31
N SER A 31 15.37 -0.65 2.97
CA SER A 31 15.79 -1.78 3.77
C SER A 31 17.30 -1.86 3.72
N SER A 32 17.93 -1.98 4.89
CA SER A 32 19.38 -2.16 4.98
C SER A 32 19.85 -3.54 4.52
N GLN A 33 18.96 -4.54 4.53
CA GLN A 33 19.25 -5.92 4.12
C GLN A 33 17.97 -6.75 3.96
N PHE A 34 18.10 -7.97 3.42
CA PHE A 34 17.05 -9.00 3.29
C PHE A 34 15.77 -8.64 2.56
N TYR A 35 15.66 -7.44 1.95
CA TYR A 35 14.55 -7.14 1.07
C TYR A 35 14.60 -8.08 -0.12
N GLN A 36 13.51 -8.80 -0.34
CA GLN A 36 13.35 -9.68 -1.50
C GLN A 36 12.45 -9.00 -2.53
N ALA A 37 12.84 -9.10 -3.79
CA ALA A 37 12.08 -8.52 -4.90
C ALA A 37 10.65 -9.08 -4.98
N TYR A 38 9.67 -8.21 -5.19
CA TYR A 38 8.31 -8.63 -5.47
C TYR A 38 8.22 -9.30 -6.85
N GLY A 39 7.91 -10.60 -6.85
CA GLY A 39 7.94 -11.44 -8.04
C GLY A 39 6.65 -11.48 -8.88
N LYS A 40 5.70 -10.56 -8.66
CA LYS A 40 4.46 -10.47 -9.47
C LYS A 40 4.43 -9.16 -10.27
N THR A 41 3.40 -8.97 -11.07
CA THR A 41 3.19 -7.74 -11.83
C THR A 41 3.12 -6.54 -10.89
N TYR A 42 4.01 -5.58 -11.08
CA TYR A 42 4.07 -4.33 -10.32
C TYR A 42 4.03 -3.12 -11.25
N ILE A 43 3.01 -2.29 -11.12
CA ILE A 43 2.76 -1.10 -11.93
C ILE A 43 2.70 0.10 -10.98
N HIS A 44 3.48 1.14 -11.22
CA HIS A 44 3.61 2.24 -10.26
C HIS A 44 3.73 3.58 -10.99
N PRO A 45 2.69 4.16 -11.58
CA PRO A 45 2.80 5.50 -12.18
C PRO A 45 2.83 6.66 -11.18
N SER A 46 2.40 6.47 -9.93
CA SER A 46 2.30 7.57 -8.95
C SER A 46 3.69 8.05 -8.51
N GLU A 47 3.89 9.35 -8.35
CA GLU A 47 5.18 9.88 -7.89
C GLU A 47 5.14 10.31 -6.41
N ARG A 48 4.01 10.89 -5.96
CA ARG A 48 3.87 11.39 -4.58
C ARG A 48 3.71 10.24 -3.59
N TYR A 49 2.78 9.34 -3.91
CA TYR A 49 2.58 8.12 -3.14
C TYR A 49 3.34 6.96 -3.75
N ILE A 50 4.27 6.42 -2.97
CA ILE A 50 5.08 5.28 -3.36
C ILE A 50 4.74 4.13 -2.42
N ALA A 51 4.50 2.94 -2.97
CA ALA A 51 4.26 1.75 -2.16
C ALA A 51 5.05 0.59 -2.75
N VAL A 52 5.87 -0.02 -1.91
CA VAL A 52 6.73 -1.15 -2.25
C VAL A 52 6.21 -2.36 -1.50
N PRO A 53 5.65 -3.36 -2.20
CA PRO A 53 5.27 -4.60 -1.55
C PRO A 53 6.51 -5.37 -1.11
N TRP A 54 6.41 -6.01 0.05
CA TRP A 54 7.36 -7.04 0.45
C TRP A 54 7.15 -8.29 -0.41
N TRP A 55 8.13 -9.20 -0.45
CA TRP A 55 8.11 -10.38 -1.33
C TRP A 55 6.94 -11.33 -1.06
N ASP A 56 6.52 -11.43 0.20
CA ASP A 56 5.35 -12.17 0.67
C ASP A 56 4.06 -11.33 0.67
N SER A 57 4.20 -10.04 0.39
CA SER A 57 3.16 -9.02 0.48
C SER A 57 2.40 -9.07 1.81
N THR A 58 3.09 -9.33 2.90
CA THR A 58 2.52 -9.21 4.26
C THR A 58 2.37 -7.76 4.68
N ALA A 59 3.25 -6.90 4.16
CA ALA A 59 3.29 -5.48 4.41
C ALA A 59 3.80 -4.73 3.17
N PHE A 60 3.68 -3.41 3.22
CA PHE A 60 4.19 -2.50 2.21
C PHE A 60 5.07 -1.46 2.88
N THR A 61 6.17 -1.08 2.25
CA THR A 61 6.90 0.13 2.63
C THR A 61 6.41 1.28 1.77
N VAL A 62 5.90 2.31 2.41
CA VAL A 62 5.14 3.39 1.78
C VAL A 62 5.80 4.74 2.04
N SER A 63 5.90 5.55 1.00
CA SER A 63 6.19 6.99 1.08
C SER A 63 5.00 7.78 0.58
N LYS A 64 4.76 8.94 1.20
CA LYS A 64 3.64 9.86 0.85
C LYS A 64 4.16 11.22 0.39
N ASP A 65 5.47 11.32 0.20
CA ASP A 65 6.22 12.55 0.03
C ASP A 65 7.35 12.38 -0.99
N TYR A 66 7.08 11.66 -2.08
CA TYR A 66 8.01 11.44 -3.20
C TYR A 66 9.28 10.65 -2.84
N GLY A 67 9.20 9.78 -1.83
CA GLY A 67 10.30 8.93 -1.38
C GLY A 67 11.20 9.54 -0.30
N LYS A 68 10.83 10.70 0.27
CA LYS A 68 11.61 11.38 1.33
C LYS A 68 11.51 10.65 2.66
N THR A 69 10.31 10.24 3.06
CA THR A 69 10.07 9.46 4.28
C THR A 69 9.32 8.18 3.96
N TRP A 70 9.59 7.15 4.76
CA TRP A 70 9.05 5.81 4.58
C TRP A 70 8.40 5.30 5.86
N LYS A 71 7.27 4.62 5.72
CA LYS A 71 6.52 3.98 6.81
C LYS A 71 6.03 2.61 6.35
N THR A 72 5.79 1.72 7.31
CA THR A 72 5.13 0.45 7.03
C THR A 72 3.63 0.68 6.93
N ALA A 73 3.03 0.15 5.86
CA ALA A 73 1.59 -0.03 5.72
C ALA A 73 1.25 -1.52 5.83
N SER A 74 0.10 -1.82 6.41
CA SER A 74 -0.36 -3.20 6.65
C SER A 74 -1.79 -3.40 6.14
N PHE A 75 -2.21 -4.65 6.05
CA PHE A 75 -3.62 -4.95 5.87
C PHE A 75 -4.40 -4.67 7.16
N ALA A 76 -5.63 -4.19 7.03
CA ALA A 76 -6.51 -4.08 8.19
C ALA A 76 -6.73 -5.44 8.84
N MET A 77 -6.82 -5.45 10.17
CA MET A 77 -7.32 -6.61 10.90
C MET A 77 -8.83 -6.49 10.94
N ASN A 78 -9.54 -7.31 10.18
CA ASN A 78 -11.00 -7.40 10.21
C ASN A 78 -11.45 -8.84 10.49
N SER A 79 -12.65 -8.99 11.04
CA SER A 79 -13.32 -10.28 11.23
C SER A 79 -13.90 -10.82 9.92
N HIS A 80 -14.10 -9.95 8.92
CA HIS A 80 -14.74 -10.23 7.64
C HIS A 80 -13.75 -10.64 6.53
N SER A 81 -12.85 -11.59 6.81
CA SER A 81 -11.85 -12.05 5.82
C SER A 81 -12.48 -12.56 4.51
N LEU A 82 -11.92 -12.12 3.38
CA LEU A 82 -12.26 -12.62 2.04
C LEU A 82 -11.35 -13.77 1.58
N GLU A 83 -10.38 -14.16 2.39
CA GLU A 83 -9.37 -15.14 1.99
C GLU A 83 -9.81 -16.56 2.37
N PRO A 84 -9.51 -17.58 1.54
CA PRO A 84 -9.94 -18.96 1.81
C PRO A 84 -9.49 -19.49 3.17
N GLY A 85 -8.31 -19.06 3.64
CA GLY A 85 -7.77 -19.42 4.96
C GLY A 85 -8.29 -18.56 6.12
N ARG A 86 -9.29 -17.71 5.90
CA ARG A 86 -9.84 -16.73 6.87
C ARG A 86 -8.80 -15.76 7.45
N GLY A 87 -7.65 -15.60 6.81
CA GLY A 87 -6.64 -14.61 7.17
C GLY A 87 -7.06 -13.21 6.73
N ASN A 88 -6.66 -12.17 7.46
CA ASN A 88 -7.01 -10.79 7.15
C ASN A 88 -6.24 -10.18 5.94
N ARG A 89 -5.44 -11.00 5.26
CA ARG A 89 -4.61 -10.59 4.11
C ARG A 89 -4.41 -11.75 3.15
N PRO A 90 -4.22 -11.47 1.85
CA PRO A 90 -3.97 -12.51 0.87
C PRO A 90 -2.61 -13.17 1.09
N THR A 91 -2.53 -14.43 0.67
CA THR A 91 -1.26 -15.14 0.60
C THR A 91 -0.46 -14.66 -0.60
N ARG A 92 0.87 -14.81 -0.53
CA ARG A 92 1.78 -14.51 -1.63
C ARG A 92 1.36 -15.20 -2.94
N GLU A 93 0.90 -16.44 -2.85
CA GLU A 93 0.48 -17.26 -3.97
C GLU A 93 -0.81 -16.73 -4.61
N ASN A 94 -1.69 -16.15 -3.79
CA ASN A 94 -2.95 -15.54 -4.22
C ASN A 94 -2.76 -14.15 -4.84
N ASN A 95 -1.61 -13.48 -4.65
CA ASN A 95 -1.35 -12.18 -5.25
C ASN A 95 -1.16 -12.29 -6.77
N LEU A 96 -1.93 -11.49 -7.51
CA LEU A 96 -1.89 -11.41 -8.97
C LEU A 96 -1.08 -10.20 -9.45
N SER A 97 -1.40 -9.01 -8.95
CA SER A 97 -0.72 -7.78 -9.31
C SER A 97 -0.80 -6.74 -8.20
N PHE A 98 0.14 -5.80 -8.22
CA PHE A 98 0.11 -4.61 -7.40
C PHE A 98 0.26 -3.36 -8.27
N THR A 99 -0.70 -2.45 -8.18
CA THR A 99 -0.73 -1.20 -8.95
C THR A 99 -0.78 -0.01 -8.02
N VAL A 100 0.00 1.04 -8.31
CA VAL A 100 -0.02 2.28 -7.53
C VAL A 100 -0.29 3.47 -8.44
N VAL A 101 -1.52 3.93 -8.44
CA VAL A 101 -2.04 4.95 -9.36
C VAL A 101 -2.93 5.93 -8.58
N ASN A 102 -2.99 7.18 -9.02
CA ASN A 102 -3.78 8.23 -8.37
C ASN A 102 -3.50 8.38 -6.87
N ASP A 103 -2.24 8.16 -6.49
CA ASP A 103 -1.80 8.21 -5.11
C ASP A 103 -2.46 7.18 -4.17
N GLN A 104 -2.87 6.04 -4.73
CA GLN A 104 -3.42 4.90 -4.01
C GLN A 104 -2.73 3.61 -4.46
N GLY A 105 -2.60 2.64 -3.54
CA GLY A 105 -2.14 1.29 -3.85
C GLY A 105 -3.32 0.34 -4.03
N PHE A 106 -3.19 -0.60 -4.97
CA PHE A 106 -4.20 -1.58 -5.36
C PHE A 106 -3.54 -2.96 -5.52
N LEU A 107 -3.84 -3.88 -4.62
CA LEU A 107 -3.43 -5.27 -4.71
C LEU A 107 -4.62 -6.12 -5.17
N LEU A 108 -4.47 -6.75 -6.34
CA LEU A 108 -5.46 -7.66 -6.91
C LEU A 108 -5.05 -9.09 -6.63
N THR A 109 -5.99 -9.89 -6.14
CA THR A 109 -5.79 -11.33 -5.93
C THR A 109 -6.25 -12.12 -7.16
N ARG A 110 -5.81 -13.38 -7.27
CA ARG A 110 -6.23 -14.31 -8.32
C ARG A 110 -7.73 -14.63 -8.28
N GLN A 111 -8.35 -14.48 -7.12
CA GLN A 111 -9.80 -14.67 -6.91
C GLN A 111 -10.60 -13.42 -7.27
N GLY A 112 -9.95 -12.32 -7.65
CA GLY A 112 -10.60 -11.07 -8.00
C GLY A 112 -10.94 -10.16 -6.82
N ASN A 113 -10.37 -10.41 -5.63
CA ASN A 113 -10.49 -9.48 -4.52
C ASN A 113 -9.51 -8.31 -4.72
N LEU A 114 -10.00 -7.09 -4.50
CA LEU A 114 -9.23 -5.87 -4.61
C LEU A 114 -9.01 -5.28 -3.22
N TYR A 115 -7.76 -5.30 -2.78
CA TYR A 115 -7.30 -4.61 -1.58
C TYR A 115 -6.73 -3.26 -2.00
N MET A 116 -7.12 -2.19 -1.32
CA MET A 116 -6.64 -0.86 -1.66
C MET A 116 -6.34 -0.01 -0.44
N SER A 117 -5.48 0.98 -0.61
CA SER A 117 -5.34 2.06 0.36
C SER A 117 -6.43 3.12 0.16
N SER A 118 -6.69 3.92 1.19
CA SER A 118 -7.64 5.05 1.11
C SER A 118 -7.26 6.07 0.03
N LYS A 119 -8.24 6.90 -0.34
CA LYS A 119 -8.05 8.11 -1.18
C LYS A 119 -6.97 9.03 -0.60
N PRO A 120 -6.33 9.88 -1.42
CA PRO A 120 -5.07 10.54 -1.04
C PRO A 120 -5.19 11.76 -0.14
N PHE A 121 -5.87 11.58 0.99
CA PHE A 121 -6.06 12.56 2.05
C PHE A 121 -6.45 11.87 3.37
N ASP A 122 -6.14 12.52 4.48
CA ASP A 122 -6.67 12.15 5.80
C ASP A 122 -8.05 12.80 6.00
N ASP A 123 -8.98 12.10 6.64
CA ASP A 123 -10.31 12.65 6.88
C ASP A 123 -10.23 13.85 7.85
N PRO A 124 -10.62 15.06 7.44
CA PRO A 124 -10.43 16.27 8.24
C PRO A 124 -11.18 16.24 9.56
N ARG A 125 -12.24 15.41 9.67
CA ARG A 125 -13.04 15.30 10.89
C ARG A 125 -12.26 14.66 12.04
N VAL A 126 -11.28 13.83 11.73
CA VAL A 126 -10.47 13.08 12.73
C VAL A 126 -9.02 13.56 12.79
N MET A 127 -8.71 14.67 12.12
CA MET A 127 -7.45 15.38 12.25
C MET A 127 -7.42 16.25 13.53
N PRO A 128 -6.24 16.67 14.02
CA PRO A 128 -6.16 17.55 15.19
C PRO A 128 -7.06 18.80 15.04
N GLY A 129 -7.96 19.00 15.99
CA GLY A 129 -8.95 20.10 15.97
C GLY A 129 -10.23 19.81 15.18
N GLY A 130 -10.36 18.62 14.57
CA GLY A 130 -11.57 18.18 13.89
C GLY A 130 -12.72 17.83 14.86
N PRO A 131 -13.99 17.89 14.39
CA PRO A 131 -15.17 17.63 15.21
C PRO A 131 -15.34 16.17 15.65
N GLY A 132 -14.55 15.22 15.14
CA GLY A 132 -14.78 13.79 15.30
C GLY A 132 -15.87 13.25 14.38
N ILE A 133 -16.19 11.97 14.55
CA ILE A 133 -17.24 11.28 13.79
C ILE A 133 -18.13 10.51 14.75
N ASP A 134 -19.42 10.83 14.76
CA ASP A 134 -20.44 10.01 15.41
C ASP A 134 -20.83 8.85 14.50
N TYR A 135 -20.89 7.64 15.05
CA TYR A 135 -21.32 6.45 14.32
C TYR A 135 -22.06 5.48 15.24
N VAL A 136 -22.74 4.52 14.64
CA VAL A 136 -23.41 3.41 15.34
C VAL A 136 -22.77 2.13 14.85
N ASP A 137 -22.29 1.28 15.75
CA ASP A 137 -21.65 0.03 15.39
C ASP A 137 -22.65 -1.07 14.97
N ASP A 138 -22.13 -2.25 14.63
CA ASP A 138 -22.93 -3.39 14.20
C ASP A 138 -23.92 -3.89 15.29
N ASP A 139 -23.65 -3.61 16.57
CA ASP A 139 -24.51 -3.96 17.71
C ASP A 139 -25.58 -2.88 18.00
N GLY A 140 -25.52 -1.74 17.30
CA GLY A 140 -26.45 -0.63 17.48
C GLY A 140 -26.01 0.38 18.55
N ASP A 141 -24.79 0.25 19.07
CA ASP A 141 -24.28 1.13 20.11
C ASP A 141 -23.70 2.42 19.49
N PRO A 142 -24.05 3.60 20.04
CA PRO A 142 -23.53 4.87 19.54
C PRO A 142 -22.11 5.13 20.06
N HIS A 143 -21.24 5.60 19.16
CA HIS A 143 -19.84 5.90 19.44
C HIS A 143 -19.45 7.27 18.88
N HIS A 144 -18.41 7.86 19.48
CA HIS A 144 -17.81 9.09 18.98
C HIS A 144 -16.30 8.90 18.79
N LEU A 145 -15.87 8.94 17.52
CA LEU A 145 -14.48 8.83 17.14
C LEU A 145 -13.78 10.18 17.23
N LYS A 146 -12.86 10.31 18.20
CA LYS A 146 -12.07 11.52 18.42
C LYS A 146 -10.85 11.58 17.50
N TYR A 147 -10.31 12.79 17.35
CA TYR A 147 -9.00 12.96 16.71
C TYR A 147 -7.94 12.08 17.39
N GLY A 148 -7.05 11.50 16.60
CA GLY A 148 -6.00 10.59 17.10
C GLY A 148 -6.45 9.14 17.35
N SER A 149 -7.75 8.84 17.31
CA SER A 149 -8.30 7.48 17.42
C SER A 149 -8.62 6.82 16.08
N ALA A 150 -8.46 7.55 14.97
CA ALA A 150 -8.86 7.12 13.62
C ALA A 150 -7.94 6.07 12.96
N GLY A 151 -7.01 5.48 13.70
CA GLY A 151 -6.09 4.48 13.15
C GLY A 151 -5.10 5.06 12.14
N PRO A 152 -4.62 4.25 11.18
CA PRO A 152 -3.60 4.68 10.24
C PRO A 152 -4.13 5.74 9.27
N GLY A 153 -3.38 6.83 9.11
CA GLY A 153 -3.68 7.84 8.10
C GLY A 153 -3.55 7.31 6.66
N TRP A 154 -3.85 8.17 5.69
CA TRP A 154 -3.84 7.89 4.27
C TRP A 154 -2.64 7.01 3.87
N GLY A 155 -2.93 5.93 3.14
CA GLY A 155 -1.90 5.09 2.53
C GLY A 155 -1.26 4.06 3.47
N LEU A 156 -1.56 4.09 4.77
CA LEU A 156 -0.92 3.20 5.75
C LEU A 156 -1.72 1.94 6.07
N GLN A 157 -2.89 1.79 5.46
CA GLN A 157 -3.74 0.61 5.62
C GLN A 157 -4.28 0.15 4.27
N TYR A 158 -4.33 -1.17 4.06
CA TYR A 158 -4.95 -1.81 2.90
C TYR A 158 -6.18 -2.61 3.33
N ILE A 159 -7.32 -2.32 2.70
CA ILE A 159 -8.60 -2.95 3.02
C ILE A 159 -9.20 -3.48 1.72
N ALA A 160 -9.78 -4.68 1.77
CA ALA A 160 -10.69 -5.10 0.73
C ALA A 160 -12.07 -4.50 1.04
N ILE A 161 -12.60 -3.66 0.14
CA ILE A 161 -13.82 -2.88 0.42
C ILE A 161 -15.05 -3.74 0.72
N LYS A 162 -15.12 -4.95 0.14
CA LYS A 162 -16.17 -5.94 0.47
C LYS A 162 -16.12 -6.42 1.94
N ALA A 163 -15.04 -6.12 2.65
CA ALA A 163 -14.76 -6.51 4.02
C ALA A 163 -14.43 -5.30 4.91
N ILE A 164 -14.88 -4.10 4.53
CA ILE A 164 -14.68 -2.90 5.34
C ILE A 164 -15.57 -2.88 6.60
N GLY A 165 -16.70 -3.60 6.58
CA GLY A 165 -17.64 -3.66 7.69
C GLY A 165 -16.97 -4.08 9.01
N GLY A 166 -17.36 -3.41 10.09
CA GLY A 166 -16.77 -3.57 11.42
C GLY A 166 -15.42 -2.87 11.61
N LEU A 167 -14.96 -2.07 10.63
CA LEU A 167 -13.82 -1.18 10.77
C LEU A 167 -14.29 0.26 10.86
N THR A 168 -13.73 1.05 11.78
CA THR A 168 -14.00 2.50 11.84
C THR A 168 -13.68 3.25 10.54
N ALA A 169 -12.79 2.68 9.71
CA ALA A 169 -12.48 3.15 8.37
C ALA A 169 -13.74 3.32 7.48
N GLU A 170 -14.78 2.52 7.70
CA GLU A 170 -16.04 2.60 6.95
C GLU A 170 -16.75 3.95 7.11
N TYR A 171 -16.45 4.73 8.16
CA TYR A 171 -17.06 6.04 8.40
C TYR A 171 -16.25 7.20 7.82
N PHE A 172 -15.05 6.94 7.28
CA PHE A 172 -14.17 8.00 6.79
C PHE A 172 -14.46 8.33 5.33
N SER A 173 -14.45 9.61 5.02
CA SER A 173 -14.66 10.17 3.68
C SER A 173 -13.62 9.69 2.66
N ASN A 174 -12.39 9.41 3.09
CA ASN A 174 -11.32 8.87 2.24
C ASN A 174 -11.47 7.36 1.95
N TRP A 175 -12.43 6.69 2.59
CA TRP A 175 -12.82 5.30 2.31
C TRP A 175 -14.18 5.18 1.61
N GLN A 176 -14.88 6.30 1.35
CA GLN A 176 -16.13 6.31 0.60
C GLN A 176 -15.91 6.33 -0.91
N GLU A 177 -16.88 5.81 -1.66
CA GLU A 177 -16.92 5.88 -3.14
C GLU A 177 -15.59 5.45 -3.77
N LEU A 178 -15.06 4.32 -3.29
CA LEU A 178 -13.82 3.76 -3.79
C LEU A 178 -14.06 2.97 -5.08
N PRO A 179 -13.07 2.91 -5.98
CA PRO A 179 -13.21 2.19 -7.23
C PRO A 179 -13.35 0.68 -7.00
N THR A 180 -14.18 0.01 -7.81
CA THR A 180 -14.39 -1.44 -7.75
C THR A 180 -13.40 -2.22 -8.62
N THR A 181 -12.64 -1.51 -9.46
CA THR A 181 -11.58 -2.04 -10.32
C THR A 181 -10.34 -1.17 -10.22
N ILE A 182 -9.19 -1.68 -10.68
CA ILE A 182 -7.96 -0.88 -10.74
C ILE A 182 -8.16 0.24 -11.76
N PRO A 183 -7.93 1.53 -11.40
CA PRO A 183 -7.98 2.62 -12.36
C PRO A 183 -7.03 2.39 -13.54
N GLU A 184 -7.47 2.77 -14.75
CA GLU A 184 -6.69 2.60 -15.97
C GLU A 184 -5.37 3.37 -15.89
N VAL A 185 -4.26 2.69 -16.20
CA VAL A 185 -2.92 3.28 -16.25
C VAL A 185 -2.53 3.52 -17.71
N LYS A 186 -2.62 4.78 -18.16
CA LYS A 186 -2.31 5.17 -19.54
C LYS A 186 -0.84 5.54 -19.72
N ASN A 187 -0.26 5.15 -20.86
CA ASN A 187 1.09 5.56 -21.30
C ASN A 187 2.20 5.28 -20.27
N TYR A 188 2.02 4.29 -19.39
CA TYR A 188 3.02 3.96 -18.39
C TYR A 188 4.24 3.33 -19.04
N LYS A 189 5.34 4.07 -19.02
CA LYS A 189 6.63 3.64 -19.58
C LYS A 189 7.43 2.77 -18.60
N GLY A 190 6.86 2.45 -17.44
CA GLY A 190 7.58 1.80 -16.35
C GLY A 190 8.44 2.79 -15.59
N TRP A 191 8.64 2.52 -14.30
CA TRP A 191 9.90 2.87 -13.67
C TRP A 191 10.96 1.94 -14.26
N SER A 192 12.21 2.40 -14.36
CA SER A 192 13.33 1.50 -14.59
C SER A 192 13.21 0.38 -13.57
N ARG A 193 12.96 -0.85 -14.05
CA ARG A 193 12.58 -2.02 -13.24
C ARG A 193 13.49 -2.11 -12.03
N MET A 194 12.98 -2.60 -10.91
CA MET A 194 13.85 -3.11 -9.85
C MET A 194 14.77 -4.14 -10.50
N GLN A 195 16.03 -3.75 -10.75
CA GLN A 195 16.95 -4.56 -11.53
C GLN A 195 17.48 -5.62 -10.59
N CYS A 196 16.91 -6.82 -10.69
CA CYS A 196 17.55 -7.97 -10.11
C CYS A 196 18.05 -8.91 -11.22
N ASP A 197 19.30 -9.33 -11.10
CA ASP A 197 19.85 -10.47 -11.80
C ASP A 197 19.95 -11.67 -10.84
N PRO A 198 19.05 -12.67 -10.94
CA PRO A 198 19.09 -13.85 -10.07
C PRO A 198 20.30 -14.75 -10.32
N SER A 199 21.05 -14.56 -11.42
CA SER A 199 22.24 -15.34 -11.76
C SER A 199 23.53 -14.79 -11.14
N LYS A 200 23.52 -13.59 -10.55
CA LYS A 200 24.66 -12.99 -9.84
C LYS A 200 24.85 -13.54 -8.41
N GLY A 201 24.56 -14.83 -8.21
CA GLY A 201 24.91 -15.63 -7.03
C GLY A 201 26.38 -16.10 -7.09
N LEU A 202 27.06 -16.29 -5.95
CA LEU A 202 28.40 -16.88 -5.90
C LEU A 202 28.47 -18.18 -6.73
N ARG A 203 29.50 -18.31 -7.57
CA ARG A 203 29.96 -19.59 -8.11
C ARG A 203 30.70 -20.36 -7.02
#